data_AF-A0A7V1Z8Y0-F1
#
_entry.id   AF-A0A7V1Z8Y0-F1
#
_cell.length_a   1.000
_cell.length_b   1.000
_cell.length_c   1.000
_cell.angle_alpha   90.00
_cell.angle_beta   90.00
_cell.angle_gamma   90.00
#
_symmetry.space_group_name_H-M   'P 1'
#
loop_
_entity.id
_entity.type
_entity.pdbx_description
1 polymer ?
#
loop_
_entity_poly.entity_id
_entity_poly.type
_entity_poly.pdbx_seq_one_letter_code
_entity_poly.pdbx_strand_id
1 'polypeptide(L)' 'MSLTDAVFQKMLADGSKRMDGDVYWQPDPDDSPNWKFPVPIRSDKGWPLFVRASFNPAIMHSNRA' A
#
# COMPACT_ATOMS: atom_id res chain seq x y z
N MET A 1 -20.42 -10.38 -3.66
CA MET A 1 -20.69 -9.74 -2.35
C MET A 1 -20.57 -8.24 -2.53
N SER A 2 -21.51 -7.45 -2.04
CA SER A 2 -21.35 -5.99 -1.98
C SER A 2 -20.35 -5.63 -0.89
N LEU A 3 -19.44 -4.71 -1.17
CA LEU A 3 -18.53 -4.17 -0.17
C LEU A 3 -19.30 -3.20 0.71
N THR A 4 -19.80 -3.67 1.85
CA THR A 4 -20.42 -2.82 2.88
C THR A 4 -19.37 -2.39 3.90
N ASP A 5 -19.63 -1.32 4.66
CA ASP A 5 -18.72 -0.87 5.72
C ASP A 5 -18.44 -1.97 6.74
N ALA A 6 -19.46 -2.75 7.12
CA ALA A 6 -19.29 -3.88 8.03
C ALA A 6 -18.37 -4.98 7.47
N VAL A 7 -18.46 -5.24 6.16
CA VAL A 7 -17.57 -6.18 5.48
C VAL A 7 -16.15 -5.61 5.42
N PHE A 8 -16.01 -4.32 5.10
CA PHE A 8 -14.72 -3.63 5.05
C PHE A 8 -14.01 -3.63 6.42
N GLN A 9 -14.72 -3.32 7.50
CA GLN A 9 -14.14 -3.36 8.86
C GLN A 9 -13.70 -4.77 9.27
N LYS A 10 -14.47 -5.80 8.90
CA LYS A 10 -14.06 -7.21 9.11
C LYS A 10 -12.83 -7.59 8.29
N MET A 11 -12.69 -7.06 7.07
CA MET A 11 -11.47 -7.21 6.29
C MET A 11 -10.31 -6.54 7.02
N LEU A 12 -10.41 -5.28 7.46
CA LEU A 12 -9.31 -4.60 8.16
C LEU A 12 -8.90 -5.29 9.47
N ALA A 13 -9.87 -5.77 10.25
CA ALA A 13 -9.62 -6.41 11.55
C ALA A 13 -9.04 -7.83 11.44
N ASP A 14 -8.94 -8.41 10.25
CA ASP A 14 -8.36 -9.74 10.09
C ASP A 14 -6.83 -9.70 10.22
N GLY A 15 -6.36 -10.11 11.41
CA GLY A 15 -4.96 -10.15 11.82
C GLY A 15 -4.12 -11.30 11.24
N SER A 16 -4.68 -12.15 10.38
CA SER A 16 -3.90 -13.09 9.57
C SER A 16 -3.10 -12.40 8.47
N LYS A 17 -3.37 -11.12 8.20
CA LYS A 17 -2.69 -10.38 7.14
C LYS A 17 -1.19 -10.31 7.37
N ARG A 18 -0.45 -10.68 6.34
CA ARG A 18 1.01 -10.58 6.30
C ARG A 18 1.41 -10.02 4.94
N MET A 19 2.39 -9.11 4.98
CA MET A 19 3.19 -8.81 3.79
C MET A 19 4.02 -10.06 3.51
N ASP A 20 4.00 -10.53 2.28
CA ASP A 20 4.88 -11.62 1.85
C ASP A 20 5.79 -11.12 0.73
N GLY A 21 7.09 -11.29 0.93
CA GLY A 21 8.13 -10.81 0.04
C GLY A 21 8.81 -9.50 0.47
N ASP A 22 9.82 -9.15 -0.32
CA ASP A 22 10.67 -7.99 -0.09
C ASP A 22 10.03 -6.69 -0.57
N VAL A 23 10.48 -5.60 0.06
CA VAL A 23 10.02 -4.25 -0.24
C VAL A 23 10.96 -3.55 -1.22
N TYR A 24 10.50 -3.33 -2.46
CA TYR A 24 11.28 -2.65 -3.51
C TYR A 24 10.58 -1.39 -3.99
N TRP A 25 11.19 -0.24 -3.73
CA TRP A 25 10.74 1.03 -4.28
C TRP A 25 11.00 1.08 -5.79
N GLN A 26 9.98 1.44 -6.56
CA GLN A 26 10.10 1.60 -8.01
C GLN A 26 9.72 3.03 -8.42
N PRO A 27 10.42 3.61 -9.42
CA PRO A 27 10.00 4.86 -10.04
C PRO A 27 8.58 4.78 -10.56
N ASP A 28 7.83 5.87 -10.47
CA ASP A 28 6.51 5.94 -11.09
C ASP A 28 6.63 5.84 -12.62
N PRO A 29 5.85 4.96 -13.28
CA PRO A 29 5.85 4.86 -14.74
C PRO A 29 5.44 6.14 -15.49
N ASP A 30 4.87 7.13 -14.80
CA ASP A 30 4.45 8.41 -15.35
C ASP A 30 5.56 9.51 -15.33
N ASP A 31 6.80 9.12 -15.01
CA ASP A 31 7.96 10.02 -14.89
C ASP A 31 7.76 11.14 -13.84
N SER A 32 6.80 10.96 -12.94
CA SER A 32 6.67 11.82 -11.76
C SER A 32 7.79 11.52 -10.77
N PRO A 33 8.19 12.49 -9.92
CA PRO A 33 9.19 12.27 -8.88
C PRO A 33 8.71 11.28 -7.80
N ASN A 34 7.51 10.73 -7.93
CA ASN A 34 6.97 9.79 -6.97
C ASN A 34 7.65 8.43 -7.15
N TRP A 35 7.95 7.80 -6.03
CA TRP A 35 8.29 6.39 -5.96
C TRP A 35 7.08 5.67 -5.43
N LYS A 36 6.63 4.62 -6.11
CA LYS A 36 5.50 3.80 -5.67
C LYS A 36 6.00 2.44 -5.23
N PHE A 37 5.32 1.89 -4.23
CA PHE A 37 5.56 0.54 -3.78
C PHE A 37 4.25 -0.20 -3.52
N PRO A 38 3.87 -1.15 -4.41
CA PRO A 38 2.76 -2.05 -4.16
C PRO A 38 3.22 -3.33 -3.45
N VAL A 39 2.63 -3.64 -2.29
CA VAL A 39 2.81 -4.94 -1.61
C VAL A 39 1.55 -5.76 -1.71
N PRO A 40 1.60 -6.98 -2.27
CA PRO A 40 0.52 -7.93 -2.11
C PRO A 40 0.46 -8.38 -0.64
N ILE A 41 -0.70 -8.21 -0.02
CA ILE A 41 -0.98 -8.73 1.32
C ILE A 41 -1.66 -10.08 1.18
N ARG A 42 -1.08 -11.11 1.79
CA ARG A 42 -1.74 -12.40 1.94
C ARG A 42 -2.70 -12.34 3.13
N SER A 43 -3.86 -12.97 2.97
CA SER A 43 -4.87 -13.14 4.02
C SER A 43 -5.47 -14.53 3.86
N ASP A 44 -5.53 -15.27 4.96
CA ASP A 44 -6.09 -16.64 4.98
C ASP A 44 -7.59 -16.63 4.69
N LYS A 45 -8.25 -15.48 4.89
CA LYS A 45 -9.68 -15.28 4.66
C LYS A 45 -10.02 -14.93 3.20
N GLY A 46 -9.04 -14.95 2.30
CA GLY A 46 -9.28 -14.77 0.86
C GLY A 46 -9.57 -13.33 0.44
N TRP A 47 -9.12 -12.35 1.22
CA TRP A 47 -9.24 -10.93 0.90
C TRP A 47 -7.87 -10.38 0.44
N PRO A 48 -7.51 -10.50 -0.85
CA PRO A 48 -6.26 -9.94 -1.34
C PRO A 48 -6.34 -8.41 -1.22
N LEU A 49 -5.38 -7.84 -0.49
CA LEU A 49 -5.23 -6.39 -0.38
C LEU A 49 -3.88 -5.99 -0.97
N PHE A 50 -3.78 -4.74 -1.41
CA PHE A 50 -2.53 -4.13 -1.77
C PHE A 50 -2.26 -2.95 -0.86
N VAL A 51 -1.09 -2.93 -0.22
CA VAL A 51 -0.59 -1.71 0.43
C VAL A 51 0.14 -0.92 -0.62
N ARG A 52 -0.21 0.36 -0.78
CA ARG A 52 0.49 1.31 -1.64
C ARG A 52 1.15 2.37 -0.77
N ALA A 53 2.46 2.43 -0.81
CA ALA A 53 3.22 3.57 -0.30
C ALA A 53 3.64 4.46 -1.47
N SER A 54 3.73 5.77 -1.22
CA SER A 54 4.29 6.74 -2.16
C SER A 54 5.27 7.66 -1.47
N PHE A 55 6.44 7.85 -2.06
CA PHE A 55 7.47 8.78 -1.58
C PHE A 55 7.76 9.82 -2.66
N ASN A 56 7.78 11.11 -2.31
CA ASN A 56 8.12 12.18 -3.23
C ASN A 56 9.32 12.99 -2.65
N PRO A 57 10.53 12.83 -3.20
CA PRO A 57 11.71 13.54 -2.73
C PRO A 57 11.64 15.05 -2.96
N ALA A 58 10.84 15.53 -3.92
CA ALA A 58 10.70 16.97 -4.20
C ALA A 58 9.94 17.71 -3.08
N ILE A 59 9.08 17.02 -2.33
CA ILE A 59 8.38 17.59 -1.17
C ILE A 59 9.33 17.70 0.04
N MET A 60 10.30 16.79 0.14
CA MET A 60 11.21 16.71 1.30
C MET A 60 12.26 17.85 1.33
N HIS A 61 12.53 18.49 0.19
CA HIS A 61 13.49 19.60 0.10
C HIS A 61 12.92 20.99 0.47
N SER A 62 11.62 21.13 0.75
CA SER A 62 10.99 22.43 1.00
C SER A 62 11.13 22.95 2.44
N ASN A 63 11.88 22.28 3.32
CA ASN A 63 12.06 22.66 4.74
C ASN A 63 13.52 22.90 5.16
N ARG A 64 14.39 23.32 4.25
CA ARG A 64 15.64 24.01 4.65
C ARG A 64 15.49 25.51 4.35
N ALA A 65 15.21 26.25 5.42
CA ALA A 65 15.42 27.68 5.53
C ALA A 65 16.90 28.04 5.28
#